data_AF-A0A382S1V4-F1
#
_entry.id   AF-A0A382S1V4-F1
#
_cell.length_a   1.000
_cell.length_b   1.000
_cell.length_c   1.000
_cell.angle_alpha   90.00
_cell.angle_beta   90.00
_cell.angle_gamma   90.00
#
_symmetry.space_group_name_H-M   'P 1'
#
loop_
_entity.id
_entity.type
_entity.pdbx_description
1 polymer ?
#
loop_
_entity_poly.entity_id
_entity_poly.type
_entity_poly.pdbx_seq_one_letter_code
_entity_poly.pdbx_strand_id
1 'polypeptide(L)'
;MPSTYFIIAGEESADNHGAELMKSMINQNSEIKFFGIGGRKMMDSGLKSIEDIEKLAVMGFIEIIRHLGFFRNLMKRVLTEIDKYKPHQIILIDYPGFNLRLAQRIKNKFNIPITYYISPQIWAWKEKRIEIIRKYIDQMLVIFPFEEDWYKERGINAKFVGHPIYNEWTPSNRMDLCRQLNKNYSKPIITLFPGSRKQEVKRHLPILLKTADKLKRNNKNIQFIVGVAKHINIENWDIPAWI
;
A
#
# COMPACT_ATOMS: atom_id res chain seq x y z
N MET A 1 14.99 -20.68 -19.85
CA MET A 1 14.96 -20.67 -18.37
C MET A 1 13.64 -20.04 -17.95
N PRO A 2 13.02 -20.50 -16.85
CA PRO A 2 11.78 -19.89 -16.36
C PRO A 2 11.97 -18.39 -16.11
N SER A 3 10.95 -17.59 -16.43
CA SER A 3 11.01 -16.13 -16.24
C SER A 3 11.01 -15.79 -14.74
N THR A 4 12.19 -15.43 -14.22
CA THR A 4 12.34 -14.97 -12.83
C THR A 4 12.05 -13.47 -12.73
N TYR A 5 11.18 -13.09 -11.79
CA TYR A 5 10.86 -11.71 -11.45
C TYR A 5 11.30 -11.40 -10.02
N PHE A 6 11.76 -10.17 -9.80
CA PHE A 6 12.05 -9.67 -8.46
C PHE A 6 11.02 -8.60 -8.08
N ILE A 7 10.19 -8.87 -7.07
CA ILE A 7 9.03 -8.05 -6.71
C ILE A 7 9.15 -7.54 -5.27
N ILE A 8 8.83 -6.26 -5.05
CA ILE A 8 9.02 -5.60 -3.74
C ILE A 8 7.76 -4.83 -3.35
N ALA A 9 7.14 -5.26 -2.26
CA ALA A 9 6.08 -4.56 -1.53
C ALA A 9 6.60 -4.14 -0.14
N GLY A 10 6.36 -2.88 0.23
CA GLY A 10 6.85 -2.30 1.49
C GLY A 10 5.81 -2.15 2.61
N GLU A 11 4.53 -2.42 2.31
CA GLU A 11 3.42 -2.34 3.26
C GLU A 11 2.25 -3.27 2.87
N GLU A 12 1.28 -3.42 3.77
CA GLU A 12 0.16 -4.37 3.64
C GLU A 12 -0.69 -4.14 2.38
N SER A 13 -0.97 -2.88 2.00
CA SER A 13 -1.70 -2.59 0.76
C SER A 13 -0.91 -3.06 -0.48
N ALA A 14 0.39 -2.80 -0.52
CA ALA A 14 1.26 -3.25 -1.59
C ALA A 14 1.37 -4.80 -1.64
N ASP A 15 1.33 -5.48 -0.50
CA ASP A 15 1.27 -6.96 -0.43
C ASP A 15 -0.01 -7.51 -1.09
N ASN A 16 -1.16 -6.88 -0.82
CA ASN A 16 -2.43 -7.26 -1.45
C ASN A 16 -2.34 -7.13 -2.97
N HIS A 17 -1.90 -5.98 -3.46
CA HIS A 17 -1.82 -5.72 -4.90
C HIS A 17 -0.75 -6.57 -5.59
N GLY A 18 0.38 -6.81 -4.91
CA GLY A 18 1.43 -7.70 -5.38
C GLY A 18 0.97 -9.15 -5.51
N ALA A 19 0.18 -9.65 -4.56
CA ALA A 19 -0.36 -11.00 -4.60
C ALA A 19 -1.30 -11.21 -5.80
N GLU A 20 -2.22 -10.27 -6.05
CA GLU A 20 -3.14 -10.36 -7.20
C GLU A 20 -2.41 -10.24 -8.55
N LEU A 21 -1.38 -9.38 -8.63
CA LEU A 21 -0.50 -9.31 -9.80
C LEU A 21 0.22 -10.65 -10.03
N MET A 22 0.82 -11.22 -8.98
CA MET A 22 1.52 -12.50 -9.06
C MET A 22 0.60 -13.63 -9.53
N LYS A 23 -0.59 -13.75 -8.95
CA LYS A 23 -1.60 -14.75 -9.36
C LYS A 23 -1.96 -14.58 -10.84
N SER A 24 -2.22 -13.35 -11.27
CA SER A 24 -2.56 -13.05 -12.67
C SER A 24 -1.44 -13.44 -13.63
N MET A 25 -0.18 -13.19 -13.26
CA MET A 25 0.99 -13.57 -14.06
C MET A 25 1.20 -15.09 -14.09
N ILE A 26 1.04 -15.78 -12.95
CA ILE A 26 1.15 -17.25 -12.85
C ILE A 26 0.06 -17.93 -13.68
N ASN A 27 -1.16 -17.39 -13.67
CA ASN A 27 -2.27 -17.91 -14.47
C ASN A 27 -2.00 -17.81 -15.97
N GLN A 28 -1.18 -16.85 -16.41
CA GLN A 28 -0.75 -16.74 -17.81
C GLN A 28 0.46 -17.63 -18.12
N ASN A 29 1.37 -17.82 -17.16
CA ASN A 29 2.51 -18.72 -17.30
C ASN A 29 2.93 -19.29 -15.94
N SER A 30 2.66 -20.58 -15.73
CA SER A 30 2.93 -21.30 -14.49
C SER A 30 4.41 -21.51 -14.18
N GLU A 31 5.32 -21.27 -15.13
CA GLU A 31 6.76 -21.40 -14.93
C GLU A 31 7.40 -20.16 -14.29
N ILE A 32 6.65 -19.05 -14.15
CA ILE A 32 7.16 -17.82 -13.55
C ILE A 32 7.58 -18.08 -12.09
N LYS A 33 8.73 -17.52 -11.70
CA LYS A 33 9.24 -17.58 -10.33
C LYS A 33 9.39 -16.18 -9.75
N PHE A 34 8.89 -15.98 -8.53
CA PHE A 34 8.98 -14.71 -7.82
C PHE A 34 9.95 -14.78 -6.63
N PHE A 35 10.83 -13.80 -6.56
CA PHE A 35 11.70 -13.53 -5.42
C PHE A 35 11.54 -12.07 -5.00
N GLY A 36 11.88 -11.74 -3.77
CA GLY A 36 11.96 -10.34 -3.35
C GLY A 36 11.43 -10.11 -1.95
N ILE A 37 10.61 -9.09 -1.77
CA ILE A 37 10.07 -8.71 -0.46
C ILE A 37 8.57 -8.57 -0.59
N GLY A 38 7.84 -9.28 0.25
CA GLY A 38 6.39 -9.22 0.32
C GLY A 38 5.90 -9.80 1.64
N GLY A 39 4.65 -9.52 1.93
CA GLY A 39 3.96 -10.02 3.11
C GLY A 39 3.36 -11.39 2.89
N ARG A 40 2.41 -11.73 3.77
CA ARG A 40 1.82 -13.06 3.81
C ARG A 40 1.10 -13.41 2.51
N LYS A 41 0.38 -12.48 1.89
CA LYS A 41 -0.42 -12.78 0.69
C LYS A 41 0.45 -13.03 -0.53
N MET A 42 1.53 -12.29 -0.71
CA MET A 42 2.49 -12.57 -1.78
C MET A 42 3.20 -13.90 -1.55
N MET A 43 3.59 -14.21 -0.30
CA MET A 43 4.21 -15.50 0.04
C MET A 43 3.25 -16.68 -0.23
N ASP A 44 1.98 -16.56 0.15
CA ASP A 44 0.95 -17.56 -0.14
C ASP A 44 0.68 -17.69 -1.66
N SER A 45 1.01 -16.66 -2.45
CA SER A 45 0.96 -16.67 -3.92
C SER A 45 2.27 -17.15 -4.57
N GLY A 46 3.20 -17.70 -3.79
CA GLY A 46 4.45 -18.30 -4.30
C GLY A 46 5.68 -17.40 -4.24
N LEU A 47 5.63 -16.24 -3.57
CA LEU A 47 6.81 -15.40 -3.38
C LEU A 47 7.82 -16.06 -2.45
N LYS A 48 9.07 -16.17 -2.89
CA LYS A 48 10.21 -16.43 -2.00
C LYS A 48 10.70 -15.10 -1.41
N SER A 49 10.10 -14.70 -0.29
CA SER A 49 10.43 -13.45 0.38
C SER A 49 11.77 -13.56 1.14
N ILE A 50 12.59 -12.51 1.08
CA ILE A 50 13.87 -12.44 1.77
C ILE A 50 13.76 -11.68 3.10
N GLU A 51 12.70 -10.90 3.31
CA GLU A 51 12.48 -10.14 4.54
C GLU A 51 11.00 -10.06 4.87
N ASP A 52 10.68 -9.87 6.14
CA ASP A 52 9.31 -9.69 6.60
C ASP A 52 8.85 -8.23 6.39
N ILE A 53 7.69 -8.06 5.75
CA ILE A 53 7.08 -6.75 5.48
C ILE A 53 6.65 -6.04 6.76
N GLU A 54 6.36 -6.77 7.85
CA GLU A 54 5.94 -6.15 9.12
C GLU A 54 7.06 -5.26 9.69
N LYS A 55 8.33 -5.66 9.49
CA LYS A 55 9.48 -4.82 9.86
C LYS A 55 9.57 -3.54 9.04
N LEU A 56 8.97 -3.49 7.84
CA LEU A 56 8.92 -2.30 6.98
C LEU A 56 7.70 -1.42 7.29
N ALA A 57 6.56 -2.04 7.57
CA ALA A 57 5.27 -1.37 7.78
C ALA A 57 5.16 -0.67 9.15
N VAL A 58 5.79 -1.22 10.20
CA VAL A 58 5.76 -0.65 11.56
C VAL A 58 6.49 0.69 11.65
N MET A 59 7.41 0.98 10.73
CA MET A 59 8.36 2.11 10.82
C MET A 59 7.86 3.43 10.20
N GLY A 60 6.59 3.79 10.42
CA GLY A 60 5.98 5.02 9.91
C GLY A 60 6.66 6.32 10.39
N PHE A 61 6.99 7.19 9.42
CA PHE A 61 7.47 8.60 9.42
C PHE A 61 8.34 9.18 10.54
N ILE A 62 8.13 8.88 11.83
CA ILE A 62 8.88 9.44 12.96
C ILE A 62 10.06 8.51 13.37
N GLU A 63 9.97 7.21 13.10
CA GLU A 63 11.02 6.24 13.49
C GLU A 63 12.07 5.98 12.38
N ILE A 64 11.88 6.52 11.18
CA ILE A 64 12.77 6.30 10.01
C ILE A 64 14.25 6.61 10.31
N ILE A 65 14.52 7.65 11.10
CA ILE A 65 15.90 8.06 11.42
C ILE A 65 16.60 6.99 12.27
N ARG A 66 15.88 6.36 13.20
CA ARG A 66 16.43 5.29 14.06
C ARG A 66 16.71 4.00 13.29
N HIS A 67 16.09 3.83 12.12
CA HIS A 67 16.17 2.60 11.33
C HIS A 67 16.93 2.75 10.00
N LEU A 68 17.68 3.83 9.80
CA LEU A 68 18.52 4.01 8.61
C LEU A 68 19.52 2.86 8.41
N GLY A 69 20.07 2.30 9.49
CA GLY A 69 20.96 1.14 9.43
C GLY A 69 20.28 -0.10 8.86
N PHE A 70 19.05 -0.38 9.31
CA PHE A 70 18.23 -1.47 8.80
C PHE A 70 17.97 -1.32 7.29
N PHE A 71 17.47 -0.16 6.84
CA PHE A 71 17.19 0.07 5.41
C PHE A 71 18.45 -0.01 4.54
N ARG A 72 19.61 0.45 5.05
CA ARG A 72 20.89 0.30 4.35
C ARG A 72 21.28 -1.16 4.18
N ASN A 73 21.13 -1.98 5.23
CA ASN A 73 21.44 -3.42 5.19
C ASN A 73 20.47 -4.17 4.29
N LEU A 74 19.17 -3.89 4.38
CA LEU A 74 18.16 -4.45 3.50
C LEU A 74 18.46 -4.14 2.04
N MET A 75 18.83 -2.89 1.72
CA MET A 75 19.19 -2.50 0.36
C MET A 75 20.40 -3.26 -0.16
N LYS A 76 21.43 -3.48 0.67
CA LYS A 76 22.58 -4.32 0.29
C LYS A 76 22.13 -5.75 -0.03
N ARG A 77 21.30 -6.33 0.84
CA ARG A 77 20.79 -7.69 0.69
C ARG A 77 19.95 -7.84 -0.58
N VAL A 78 19.06 -6.89 -0.87
CA VAL A 78 18.28 -6.87 -2.12
C VAL A 78 19.21 -6.88 -3.34
N LEU A 79 20.25 -6.04 -3.36
CA LEU A 79 21.20 -6.00 -4.48
C LEU A 79 21.97 -7.32 -4.62
N THR A 80 22.34 -7.98 -3.51
CA THR A 80 22.97 -9.31 -3.53
C THR A 80 22.05 -10.37 -4.11
N GLU A 81 20.76 -10.38 -3.72
CA GLU A 81 19.81 -11.36 -4.24
C GLU A 81 19.47 -11.11 -5.72
N ILE A 82 19.39 -9.84 -6.16
CA ILE A 82 19.25 -9.51 -7.59
C ILE A 82 20.45 -10.04 -8.39
N ASP A 83 21.68 -9.87 -7.91
CA ASP A 83 22.89 -10.37 -8.56
C ASP A 83 22.91 -11.91 -8.66
N LYS A 84 22.45 -12.57 -7.61
CA LYS A 84 22.34 -14.04 -7.53
C LYS A 84 21.27 -14.60 -8.46
N TYR A 85 20.06 -14.04 -8.43
CA TYR A 85 18.92 -14.57 -9.17
C TYR A 85 18.80 -14.06 -10.60
N LYS A 86 19.47 -12.95 -10.93
CA LYS A 86 19.48 -12.32 -12.26
C LYS A 86 18.07 -12.23 -12.87
N PRO A 87 17.13 -11.53 -12.20
CA PRO A 87 15.75 -11.46 -12.65
C PRO A 87 15.67 -10.78 -14.02
N HIS A 88 14.69 -11.19 -14.83
CA HIS A 88 14.41 -10.59 -16.13
C HIS A 88 13.80 -9.20 -15.98
N GLN A 89 13.07 -8.99 -14.88
CA GLN A 89 12.33 -7.77 -14.59
C GLN A 89 12.25 -7.56 -13.08
N ILE A 90 12.32 -6.30 -12.67
CA ILE A 90 12.06 -5.87 -11.30
C ILE A 90 10.72 -5.14 -11.25
N ILE A 91 9.90 -5.46 -10.25
CA ILE A 91 8.60 -4.85 -10.01
C ILE A 91 8.61 -4.20 -8.62
N LEU A 92 8.51 -2.88 -8.59
CA LEU A 92 8.44 -2.10 -7.35
C LEU A 92 6.99 -1.68 -7.13
N ILE A 93 6.41 -2.01 -5.98
CA ILE A 93 5.01 -1.71 -5.67
C ILE A 93 4.93 -0.65 -4.58
N ASP A 94 4.38 0.51 -4.92
CA ASP A 94 4.20 1.67 -4.04
C ASP A 94 5.49 1.99 -3.24
N TYR A 95 5.38 2.45 -2.00
CA TYR A 95 6.46 2.65 -1.03
C TYR A 95 7.65 3.48 -1.55
N PRO A 96 7.42 4.69 -2.10
CA PRO A 96 8.41 5.50 -2.82
C PRO A 96 9.61 5.96 -1.99
N GLY A 97 9.50 5.93 -0.65
CA GLY A 97 10.61 6.29 0.23
C GLY A 97 11.83 5.37 0.08
N PHE A 98 11.57 4.07 -0.09
CA PHE A 98 12.60 3.05 -0.26
C PHE A 98 12.78 2.69 -1.75
N ASN A 99 11.69 2.43 -2.47
CA ASN A 99 11.73 1.90 -3.83
C ASN A 99 12.43 2.82 -4.83
N LEU A 100 12.23 4.15 -4.75
CA LEU A 100 12.92 5.09 -5.65
C LEU A 100 14.43 5.19 -5.39
N ARG A 101 14.87 5.00 -4.14
CA ARG A 101 16.31 4.95 -3.80
C ARG A 101 16.93 3.63 -4.23
N LEU A 102 16.17 2.54 -4.11
CA LEU A 102 16.58 1.23 -4.55
C LEU A 102 16.72 1.19 -6.09
N ALA A 103 15.75 1.74 -6.84
CA ALA A 103 15.79 1.81 -8.30
C ALA A 103 17.08 2.47 -8.82
N GLN A 104 17.49 3.58 -8.21
CA GLN A 104 18.77 4.25 -8.50
C GLN A 104 19.96 3.29 -8.34
N ARG A 105 20.03 2.56 -7.23
CA ARG A 105 21.15 1.64 -6.96
C ARG A 105 21.14 0.43 -7.88
N ILE A 106 19.95 -0.06 -8.23
CA ILE A 106 19.79 -1.17 -9.17
C ILE A 106 20.30 -0.74 -10.54
N LYS A 107 19.82 0.37 -11.10
CA LYS A 107 20.24 0.86 -12.42
C LYS A 107 21.72 1.20 -12.51
N ASN A 108 22.34 1.62 -11.40
CA ASN A 108 23.78 1.86 -11.34
C ASN A 108 24.63 0.57 -11.34
N LYS A 109 24.04 -0.60 -11.08
CA LYS A 109 24.74 -1.90 -10.99
C LYS A 109 24.32 -2.92 -12.04
N PHE A 110 23.07 -2.86 -12.47
CA PHE A 110 22.45 -3.89 -13.29
C PHE A 110 21.69 -3.25 -14.44
N ASN A 111 21.78 -3.86 -15.62
CA ASN A 111 20.96 -3.49 -16.76
C ASN A 111 19.67 -4.34 -16.80
N ILE A 112 18.83 -4.18 -15.78
CA ILE A 112 17.56 -4.90 -15.65
C ILE A 112 16.42 -3.87 -15.73
N PRO A 113 15.34 -4.14 -16.51
CA PRO A 113 14.18 -3.28 -16.55
C PRO A 113 13.44 -3.25 -15.20
N ILE A 114 12.91 -2.09 -14.85
CA ILE A 114 12.19 -1.78 -13.62
C ILE A 114 10.81 -1.23 -14.01
N THR A 115 9.78 -1.96 -13.57
CA THR A 115 8.39 -1.53 -13.63
C THR A 115 7.99 -1.06 -12.24
N TYR A 116 7.38 0.12 -12.16
CA TYR A 116 6.85 0.66 -10.93
C TYR A 116 5.33 0.59 -10.96
N TYR A 117 4.75 -0.21 -10.08
CA TYR A 117 3.32 -0.40 -9.95
C TYR A 117 2.78 0.41 -8.78
N ILE A 118 1.67 1.12 -9.01
CA ILE A 118 1.05 2.08 -8.09
C ILE A 118 1.98 3.27 -7.91
N SER A 119 1.67 4.30 -8.72
CA SER A 119 2.43 5.54 -8.72
C SER A 119 2.39 6.21 -7.35
N PRO A 120 3.53 6.74 -6.85
CA PRO A 120 3.43 7.72 -5.78
C PRO A 120 2.65 8.93 -6.29
N GLN A 121 1.77 9.51 -5.46
CA GLN A 121 0.95 10.67 -5.82
C GLN A 121 1.78 11.97 -5.92
N ILE A 122 2.84 11.97 -6.72
CA ILE A 122 3.82 13.04 -6.82
C ILE A 122 3.28 14.31 -7.48
N TRP A 123 2.16 14.19 -8.19
CA TRP A 123 1.36 15.29 -8.69
C TRP A 123 0.73 16.12 -7.56
N ALA A 124 0.56 15.55 -6.35
CA ALA A 124 0.06 16.27 -5.18
C ALA A 124 1.18 16.84 -4.28
N TRP A 125 2.42 16.33 -4.39
CA TRP A 125 3.55 16.70 -3.51
C TRP A 125 4.88 16.07 -3.95
N LYS A 126 6.02 16.71 -3.60
CA LYS A 126 7.39 16.19 -3.86
C LYS A 126 7.72 15.94 -5.34
N GLU A 127 7.38 16.89 -6.21
CA GLU A 127 7.62 16.83 -7.65
C GLU A 127 9.06 16.48 -8.04
N LYS A 128 10.08 16.83 -7.24
CA LYS A 128 11.49 16.45 -7.46
C LYS A 128 11.70 14.94 -7.69
N ARG A 129 10.78 14.09 -7.24
CA ARG A 129 10.83 12.63 -7.50
C ARG A 129 10.61 12.28 -8.97
N ILE A 130 10.00 13.15 -9.77
CA ILE A 130 9.77 12.92 -11.20
C ILE A 130 11.07 12.68 -11.96
N GLU A 131 12.15 13.37 -11.59
CA GLU A 131 13.45 13.21 -12.22
C GLU A 131 14.05 11.83 -11.94
N ILE A 132 13.85 11.33 -10.72
CA ILE A 132 14.27 9.98 -10.34
C ILE A 132 13.47 8.95 -11.14
N ILE A 133 12.14 9.13 -11.24
CA ILE A 133 11.30 8.21 -12.00
C ILE A 133 11.73 8.19 -13.47
N ARG A 134 11.82 9.35 -14.11
CA ARG A 134 12.24 9.51 -15.51
C ARG A 134 13.60 8.88 -15.80
N LYS A 135 14.54 8.94 -14.86
CA LYS A 135 15.90 8.43 -15.06
C LYS A 135 16.05 6.94 -14.75
N TYR A 136 15.27 6.40 -13.81
CA TYR A 136 15.55 5.08 -13.22
C TYR A 136 14.41 4.07 -13.35
N ILE A 137 13.24 4.46 -13.83
CA ILE A 137 12.08 3.58 -14.03
C ILE A 137 11.77 3.49 -15.52
N ASP A 138 11.65 2.27 -16.04
CA ASP A 138 11.42 2.02 -17.47
C ASP A 138 9.92 2.05 -17.81
N GLN A 139 9.05 1.70 -16.85
CA GLN A 139 7.61 1.71 -17.04
C GLN A 139 6.87 2.00 -15.72
N MET A 140 5.85 2.84 -15.78
CA MET A 140 4.88 3.06 -14.72
C MET A 140 3.58 2.30 -15.02
N LEU A 141 3.05 1.59 -14.04
CA LEU A 141 1.68 1.07 -14.03
C LEU A 141 0.87 1.86 -13.01
N VAL A 142 -0.03 2.71 -13.51
CA VAL A 142 -0.73 3.73 -12.72
C VAL A 142 -2.20 3.35 -12.51
N ILE A 143 -2.79 3.83 -11.42
CA ILE A 143 -4.12 3.38 -10.96
C ILE A 143 -5.17 4.47 -11.02
N PHE A 144 -4.79 5.71 -11.34
CA PHE A 144 -5.73 6.76 -11.71
C PHE A 144 -5.63 7.05 -13.22
N PRO A 145 -6.77 7.24 -13.92
CA PRO A 145 -6.77 7.37 -15.37
C PRO A 145 -5.96 8.57 -15.86
N PHE A 146 -6.02 9.70 -15.15
CA PHE A 146 -5.28 10.91 -15.51
C PHE A 146 -3.75 10.78 -15.36
N GLU A 147 -3.27 9.81 -14.55
CA GLU A 147 -1.82 9.66 -14.30
C GLU A 147 -1.09 9.20 -15.57
N GLU A 148 -1.76 8.46 -16.45
CA GLU A 148 -1.13 7.97 -17.69
C GLU A 148 -0.66 9.15 -18.56
N ASP A 149 -1.56 10.09 -18.85
CA ASP A 149 -1.25 11.28 -19.64
C ASP A 149 -0.28 12.20 -18.90
N TRP A 150 -0.48 12.38 -17.59
CA TRP A 150 0.40 13.19 -16.76
C TRP A 150 1.87 12.72 -16.81
N TYR A 151 2.12 11.40 -16.80
CA TYR A 151 3.47 10.86 -16.96
C TYR A 151 4.00 10.95 -18.39
N LYS A 152 3.15 10.68 -19.40
CA LYS A 152 3.52 10.74 -20.81
C LYS A 152 3.98 12.13 -21.23
N GLU A 153 3.28 13.18 -20.81
CA GLU A 153 3.67 14.58 -21.01
C GLU A 153 5.06 14.90 -20.45
N ARG A 154 5.53 14.11 -19.47
CA ARG A 154 6.82 14.26 -18.81
C ARG A 154 7.88 13.29 -19.35
N GLY A 155 7.60 12.64 -20.48
CA GLY A 155 8.51 11.71 -21.16
C GLY A 155 8.69 10.38 -20.43
N ILE A 156 7.70 9.97 -19.62
CA ILE A 156 7.74 8.72 -18.86
C ILE A 156 6.72 7.75 -19.45
N ASN A 157 7.16 6.54 -19.77
CA ASN A 157 6.28 5.48 -20.22
C ASN A 157 5.35 5.05 -19.08
N ALA A 158 4.06 5.32 -19.22
CA ALA A 158 3.05 4.98 -18.24
C ALA A 158 1.85 4.30 -18.88
N LYS A 159 1.23 3.41 -18.12
CA LYS A 159 0.00 2.71 -18.50
C LYS A 159 -0.97 2.67 -17.33
N PHE A 160 -2.19 3.14 -17.54
CA PHE A 160 -3.31 2.97 -16.63
C PHE A 160 -3.77 1.51 -16.68
N VAL A 161 -3.81 0.87 -15.50
CA VAL A 161 -4.14 -0.56 -15.35
C VAL A 161 -5.43 -0.80 -14.58
N GLY A 162 -6.23 0.25 -14.36
CA GLY A 162 -7.39 0.19 -13.47
C GLY A 162 -7.02 0.42 -12.02
N HIS A 163 -8.02 0.74 -11.20
CA HIS A 163 -7.84 0.88 -9.76
C HIS A 163 -8.22 -0.44 -9.06
N PRO A 164 -7.35 -1.01 -8.19
CA PRO A 164 -7.64 -2.27 -7.51
C PRO A 164 -8.97 -2.33 -6.74
N ILE A 165 -9.46 -1.17 -6.27
CA ILE A 165 -10.71 -1.05 -5.49
C ILE A 165 -11.93 -1.58 -6.25
N TYR A 166 -11.94 -1.52 -7.59
CA TYR A 166 -13.05 -2.00 -8.39
C TYR A 166 -13.24 -3.53 -8.32
N ASN A 167 -12.19 -4.28 -8.01
CA ASN A 167 -12.25 -5.72 -7.84
C ASN A 167 -12.54 -6.12 -6.38
N GLU A 168 -12.25 -5.24 -5.43
CA GLU A 168 -12.35 -5.51 -3.99
C GLU A 168 -13.69 -5.05 -3.39
N TRP A 169 -14.37 -4.09 -4.03
CA TRP A 169 -15.55 -3.46 -3.49
C TRP A 169 -16.77 -3.65 -4.40
N THR A 170 -17.82 -4.21 -3.82
CA THR A 170 -19.16 -4.22 -4.38
C THR A 170 -20.09 -3.37 -3.51
N PRO A 171 -20.97 -2.53 -4.10
CA PRO A 171 -21.95 -1.77 -3.33
C PRO A 171 -22.77 -2.70 -2.43
N SER A 172 -22.78 -2.41 -1.13
CA SER A 172 -23.65 -3.11 -0.19
C SER A 172 -24.96 -2.36 0.00
N ASN A 173 -26.05 -3.10 0.25
CA ASN A 173 -27.33 -2.48 0.59
C ASN A 173 -27.24 -1.86 1.98
N ARG A 174 -27.55 -0.56 2.08
CA ARG A 174 -27.52 0.19 3.35
C ARG A 174 -28.42 -0.44 4.42
N MET A 175 -29.58 -0.99 4.06
CA MET A 175 -30.51 -1.61 5.01
C MET A 175 -29.89 -2.86 5.65
N ASP A 176 -29.22 -3.69 4.87
CA ASP A 176 -28.56 -4.89 5.37
C ASP A 176 -27.36 -4.54 6.26
N LEU A 177 -26.57 -3.53 5.87
CA LEU A 177 -25.47 -3.03 6.70
C LEU A 177 -25.98 -2.47 8.03
N CYS A 178 -27.08 -1.71 8.02
CA CYS A 178 -27.70 -1.20 9.24
C CYS A 178 -28.19 -2.35 10.14
N ARG A 179 -28.78 -3.40 9.56
CA ARG A 179 -29.22 -4.59 10.31
C ARG A 179 -28.03 -5.32 10.95
N GLN A 180 -26.94 -5.53 10.21
CA GLN A 180 -25.72 -6.17 10.71
C GLN A 180 -25.06 -5.39 11.85
N LEU A 181 -25.07 -4.06 11.77
CA LEU A 181 -24.45 -3.19 12.76
C LEU A 181 -25.42 -2.74 13.88
N ASN A 182 -26.63 -3.31 13.93
CA ASN A 182 -27.70 -2.94 14.86
C ASN A 182 -27.97 -1.41 14.90
N LYS A 183 -27.98 -0.78 13.72
CA LYS A 183 -28.28 0.66 13.56
C LYS A 183 -29.64 0.84 12.87
N ASN A 184 -30.27 1.99 13.11
CA ASN A 184 -31.55 2.32 12.54
C ASN A 184 -31.34 2.96 11.17
N TYR A 185 -31.80 2.28 10.12
CA TYR A 185 -31.68 2.72 8.74
C TYR A 185 -32.23 4.14 8.50
N SER A 186 -33.31 4.51 9.18
CA SER A 186 -34.01 5.79 9.02
C SER A 186 -33.35 6.96 9.76
N LYS A 187 -32.29 6.71 10.53
CA LYS A 187 -31.54 7.73 11.27
C LYS A 187 -30.21 8.06 10.57
N PRO A 188 -29.69 9.28 10.75
CA PRO A 188 -28.37 9.63 10.25
C PRO A 188 -27.29 8.82 10.98
N ILE A 189 -26.34 8.28 10.21
CA ILE A 189 -25.23 7.45 10.71
C ILE A 189 -23.92 8.12 10.30
N ILE A 190 -23.01 8.31 11.25
CA ILE A 190 -21.65 8.82 11.02
C ILE A 190 -20.64 7.74 11.40
N THR A 191 -19.75 7.39 10.47
CA THR A 191 -18.65 6.46 10.73
C THR A 191 -17.36 7.23 10.99
N LEU A 192 -16.66 6.86 12.06
CA LEU A 192 -15.37 7.42 12.46
C LEU A 192 -14.26 6.46 12.03
N PHE A 193 -13.34 6.93 11.20
CA PHE A 193 -12.15 6.17 10.79
C PHE A 193 -10.90 6.81 11.40
N PRO A 194 -10.42 6.35 12.57
CA PRO A 194 -9.29 6.95 13.26
C PRO A 194 -7.94 6.69 12.57
N GLY A 195 -7.91 5.83 11.56
CA GLY A 195 -6.72 5.46 10.80
C GLY A 195 -6.45 3.96 10.91
N SER A 196 -5.52 3.48 10.10
CA SER A 196 -5.10 2.08 10.10
C SER A 196 -3.88 1.84 10.98
N ARG A 197 -3.10 2.88 11.31
CA ARG A 197 -1.87 2.74 12.11
C ARG A 197 -2.10 3.11 13.57
N LYS A 198 -1.43 2.42 14.51
CA LYS A 198 -1.53 2.69 15.96
C LYS A 198 -1.33 4.16 16.33
N GLN A 199 -0.37 4.83 15.68
CA GLN A 199 -0.08 6.25 15.93
C GLN A 199 -1.17 7.19 15.39
N GLU A 200 -1.75 6.88 14.22
CA GLU A 200 -2.90 7.61 13.66
C GLU A 200 -4.09 7.48 14.62
N VAL A 201 -4.39 6.26 15.06
CA VAL A 201 -5.48 5.99 16.01
C VAL A 201 -5.25 6.77 17.31
N LYS A 202 -4.04 6.72 17.87
CA LYS A 202 -3.67 7.48 19.08
C LYS A 202 -3.90 8.98 18.96
N ARG A 203 -3.67 9.54 17.78
CA ARG A 203 -3.79 10.98 17.54
C ARG A 203 -5.22 11.40 17.16
N HIS A 204 -5.88 10.63 16.30
CA HIS A 204 -7.14 11.01 15.68
C HIS A 204 -8.36 10.57 16.50
N LEU A 205 -8.33 9.39 17.12
CA LEU A 205 -9.48 8.86 17.85
C LEU A 205 -9.99 9.82 18.94
N PRO A 206 -9.15 10.42 19.79
CA PRO A 206 -9.63 11.36 20.81
C PRO A 206 -10.35 12.59 20.22
N ILE A 207 -9.92 13.07 19.05
CA ILE A 207 -10.53 14.22 18.37
C ILE A 207 -11.86 13.82 17.73
N LEU A 208 -11.90 12.65 17.10
CA LEU A 208 -13.13 12.10 16.50
C LEU A 208 -14.20 11.84 17.56
N LEU A 209 -13.83 11.28 18.71
CA LEU A 209 -14.76 11.05 19.83
C LEU A 209 -15.31 12.36 20.42
N LYS A 210 -14.47 13.37 20.63
CA LYS A 210 -14.91 14.72 21.06
C LYS A 210 -15.87 15.35 20.05
N THR A 211 -15.63 15.13 18.76
CA THR A 211 -16.50 15.63 17.69
C THR A 211 -17.84 14.91 17.70
N ALA A 212 -17.84 13.57 17.85
CA ALA A 212 -19.04 12.76 17.95
C ALA A 212 -19.90 13.18 19.16
N ASP A 213 -19.29 13.41 20.33
CA ASP A 213 -19.99 13.87 21.53
C ASP A 213 -20.68 15.23 21.31
N LYS A 214 -19.99 16.22 20.72
CA LYS A 214 -20.60 17.52 20.36
C LYS A 214 -21.78 17.35 19.40
N LEU A 215 -21.64 16.55 18.36
CA LEU A 215 -22.71 16.29 17.39
C LEU A 215 -23.90 15.57 18.04
N LYS A 216 -23.65 14.61 18.93
CA LYS A 216 -24.68 13.87 19.66
C LYS A 216 -25.47 14.74 20.62
N ARG A 217 -24.81 15.70 21.29
CA ARG A 217 -25.48 16.68 22.16
C ARG A 217 -26.43 17.59 21.37
N ASN A 218 -26.02 18.01 20.18
CA ASN A 218 -26.85 18.84 19.30
C ASN A 218 -27.99 18.04 18.65
N ASN A 219 -27.77 16.76 18.33
CA ASN A 219 -28.78 15.90 17.75
C ASN A 219 -28.67 14.46 18.27
N LYS A 220 -29.56 14.13 19.22
CA LYS A 220 -29.62 12.79 19.83
C LYS A 220 -30.00 11.67 18.85
N ASN A 221 -30.52 12.00 17.66
CA ASN A 221 -30.88 11.01 16.65
C ASN A 221 -29.70 10.48 15.83
N ILE A 222 -28.54 11.14 15.85
CA ILE A 222 -27.35 10.67 15.13
C ILE A 222 -26.82 9.39 15.80
N GLN A 223 -26.53 8.39 14.97
CA GLN A 223 -25.85 7.16 15.36
C GLN A 223 -24.39 7.21 14.90
N PHE A 224 -23.51 6.65 15.70
CA PHE A 224 -22.08 6.60 15.40
C PHE A 224 -21.62 5.16 15.28
N ILE A 225 -20.57 4.94 14.50
CA ILE A 225 -19.83 3.68 14.34
C ILE A 225 -18.35 4.05 14.29
N VAL A 226 -17.48 3.22 14.86
CA VAL A 226 -16.03 3.33 14.64
C VAL A 226 -15.58 2.18 13.75
N GLY A 227 -14.98 2.53 12.60
CA GLY A 227 -14.36 1.57 11.70
C GLY A 227 -12.90 1.36 12.08
N VAL A 228 -12.49 0.11 12.31
CA VAL A 228 -11.17 -0.23 12.85
C VAL A 228 -10.49 -1.23 11.92
N ALA A 229 -9.21 -0.98 11.61
CA ALA A 229 -8.40 -1.95 10.89
C ALA A 229 -8.20 -3.21 11.76
N LYS A 230 -8.27 -4.41 11.15
CA LYS A 230 -8.27 -5.70 11.87
C LYS A 230 -7.11 -5.89 12.86
N HIS A 231 -5.94 -5.31 12.57
CA HIS A 231 -4.73 -5.44 13.39
C HIS A 231 -4.63 -4.39 14.52
N ILE A 232 -5.59 -3.47 14.63
CA ILE A 232 -5.65 -2.47 15.69
C ILE A 232 -6.53 -3.00 16.82
N ASN A 233 -5.92 -3.18 18.00
CA ASN A 233 -6.67 -3.47 19.22
C ASN A 233 -7.24 -2.15 19.78
N ILE A 234 -8.58 -2.04 19.78
CA ILE A 234 -9.34 -0.91 20.32
C ILE A 234 -9.79 -1.07 21.77
N GLU A 235 -9.65 -2.26 22.37
CA GLU A 235 -10.08 -2.52 23.75
C GLU A 235 -9.33 -1.66 24.77
N ASN A 236 -8.12 -1.21 24.41
CA ASN A 236 -7.32 -0.30 25.23
C ASN A 236 -7.75 1.18 25.13
N TRP A 237 -8.86 1.49 24.45
CA TRP A 237 -9.31 2.86 24.19
C TRP A 237 -10.68 3.10 24.79
N ASP A 238 -10.84 4.25 25.44
CA ASP A 238 -12.11 4.67 26.05
C ASP A 238 -13.10 5.17 24.98
N ILE A 239 -13.76 4.22 24.30
CA ILE A 239 -14.80 4.49 23.31
C ILE A 239 -16.15 4.43 24.03
N PRO A 240 -16.97 5.50 23.98
CA PRO A 240 -18.28 5.50 24.62
C PRO A 240 -19.19 4.39 24.09
N ALA A 241 -19.91 3.71 24.99
CA ALA A 241 -20.78 2.57 24.65
C ALA A 241 -21.92 2.88 23.66
N TRP A 242 -22.20 4.16 23.38
CA TRP A 242 -23.23 4.59 22.42
C TRP A 242 -22.72 4.71 20.97
N ILE A 243 -21.42 4.48 20.74
CA ILE A 243 -20.76 4.39 19.42
C ILE A 243 -20.69 2.92 19.02
#